data_AF-N9CSS7-F1
#
_entry.id   AF-N9CSS7-F1
#
_cell.length_a   1.000
_cell.length_b   1.000
_cell.length_c   1.000
_cell.angle_alpha   90.00
_cell.angle_beta   90.00
_cell.angle_gamma   90.00
#
_symmetry.space_group_name_H-M   'P 1'
#
loop_
_entity.id
_entity.type
_entity.pdbx_description
1 polymer ?
#
loop_
_entity_poly.entity_id
_entity_poly.type
_entity_poly.pdbx_seq_one_letter_code
_entity_poly.pdbx_strand_id
1 'polypeptide(L)'
;MSDLVVDSIVFAQSPRARTRFINQRTKKKVKEFLVKRRGYKRPDFNRMILDLGRLKWTHEKIADVLPVSSASTVSEWARGGIPNYDNGDALIELWRSETGIQRFPRDGEWATYKYKIGQLDMFDDWDELDGVIEQLDNS
;
A
#
# COMPACT_ATOMS: atom_id res chain seq x y z
N MET A 1 -0.20 -13.37 -6.70
CA MET A 1 -1.15 -12.98 -7.76
C MET A 1 -0.43 -13.12 -9.08
N SER A 2 -0.85 -14.07 -9.90
CA SER A 2 -0.35 -14.24 -11.26
C SER A 2 -0.63 -12.96 -12.03
N ASP A 3 0.44 -12.36 -12.56
CA ASP A 3 0.36 -11.35 -13.60
C ASP A 3 -0.62 -11.85 -14.67
N LEU A 4 -1.75 -11.15 -14.84
CA LEU A 4 -2.60 -11.27 -16.04
C LEU A 4 -1.86 -10.62 -17.22
N VAL A 5 -0.63 -11.10 -17.48
CA VAL A 5 0.01 -10.97 -18.78
C VAL A 5 -0.78 -11.91 -19.67
N VAL A 6 -1.79 -11.36 -20.34
CA VAL A 6 -2.40 -11.96 -21.52
C VAL A 6 -1.27 -12.57 -22.36
N ASP A 7 -1.30 -13.88 -22.58
CA ASP A 7 -0.21 -14.64 -23.21
C ASP A 7 0.26 -13.95 -24.49
N SER A 8 1.40 -13.26 -24.38
CA SER A 8 2.03 -12.48 -25.45
C SER A 8 2.31 -13.36 -26.68
N ILE A 9 2.48 -14.66 -26.46
CA ILE A 9 2.81 -15.65 -27.49
C ILE A 9 1.63 -15.86 -28.46
N VAL A 10 0.38 -15.86 -27.97
CA VAL A 10 -0.83 -16.03 -28.80
C VAL A 10 -1.03 -14.83 -29.74
N PHE A 11 -0.64 -13.63 -29.31
CA PHE A 11 -0.72 -12.41 -30.12
C PHE A 11 0.45 -12.24 -31.09
N ALA A 12 1.61 -12.80 -30.78
CA ALA A 12 2.78 -12.78 -31.65
C ALA A 12 2.55 -13.55 -32.96
N GLN A 13 1.75 -14.62 -32.91
CA GLN A 13 1.48 -15.51 -34.04
C GLN A 13 0.32 -15.07 -34.94
N SER A 14 -0.52 -14.09 -34.53
CA SER A 14 -1.62 -13.56 -35.34
C SER A 14 -1.34 -12.14 -35.84
N PRO A 15 -1.10 -11.94 -37.15
CA PRO A 15 -0.84 -10.62 -37.73
C PRO A 15 -1.94 -9.59 -37.43
N ARG A 16 -3.21 -10.01 -37.49
CA ARG A 16 -4.37 -9.14 -37.21
C ARG A 16 -4.43 -8.71 -35.75
N ALA A 17 -4.13 -9.62 -34.82
CA ALA A 17 -4.17 -9.30 -33.40
C ALA A 17 -3.02 -8.33 -33.03
N ARG A 18 -1.82 -8.56 -33.57
CA ARG A 18 -0.65 -7.68 -33.41
C ARG A 18 -0.92 -6.26 -33.91
N THR A 19 -1.50 -6.09 -35.10
CA THR A 19 -1.83 -4.75 -35.64
C THR A 19 -2.84 -4.00 -34.77
N ARG A 20 -3.84 -4.69 -34.19
CA ARG A 20 -4.87 -4.05 -33.34
C ARG A 20 -4.29 -3.47 -32.05
N PHE A 21 -3.45 -4.21 -31.34
CA PHE A 21 -2.86 -3.72 -30.08
C PHE A 21 -1.70 -2.75 -30.29
N ILE A 22 -0.93 -2.89 -31.38
CA ILE A 22 0.08 -1.88 -31.75
C ILE A 22 -0.61 -0.54 -32.02
N ASN A 23 -1.66 -0.53 -32.85
CA ASN A 23 -2.44 0.68 -33.12
C ASN A 23 -3.10 1.26 -31.87
N GLN A 24 -3.43 0.44 -30.87
CA GLN A 24 -3.94 0.92 -29.59
C GLN A 24 -2.83 1.56 -28.74
N ARG A 25 -1.66 0.91 -28.63
CA ARG A 25 -0.50 1.43 -27.86
C ARG A 25 0.14 2.67 -28.49
N THR A 26 -0.02 2.88 -29.81
CA THR A 26 0.45 4.10 -30.47
C THR A 26 -0.44 5.32 -30.21
N LYS A 27 -1.71 5.14 -29.81
CA LYS A 27 -2.61 6.24 -29.47
C LYS A 27 -2.03 7.09 -28.33
N LYS A 28 -2.01 8.41 -28.51
CA LYS A 28 -1.48 9.39 -27.55
C LYS A 28 -2.02 9.18 -26.13
N LYS A 29 -3.36 9.08 -25.99
CA LYS A 29 -4.03 8.84 -24.69
C LYS A 29 -3.54 7.56 -23.99
N VAL A 30 -3.27 6.49 -24.76
CA VAL A 30 -2.78 5.22 -24.19
C VAL A 30 -1.33 5.34 -23.76
N LYS A 31 -0.47 6.02 -24.53
CA LYS A 31 0.91 6.31 -24.11
C LYS A 31 0.95 7.14 -22.82
N GLU A 32 0.15 8.20 -22.76
CA GLU A 32 0.05 9.05 -21.56
C GLU A 32 -0.41 8.26 -20.34
N PHE A 33 -1.41 7.40 -20.49
CA PHE A 33 -1.85 6.50 -19.41
C PHE A 33 -0.75 5.54 -18.97
N LEU A 34 -0.05 4.89 -19.90
CA LEU A 34 1.03 3.96 -19.57
C LEU A 34 2.19 4.65 -18.84
N VAL A 35 2.53 5.89 -19.22
CA VAL A 35 3.54 6.69 -18.52
C VAL A 35 3.06 7.03 -17.10
N LYS A 36 1.83 7.52 -16.94
CA LYS A 36 1.24 7.80 -15.62
C LYS A 36 1.20 6.55 -14.74
N ARG A 37 0.85 5.40 -15.32
CA ARG A 37 0.81 4.11 -14.62
C ARG A 37 2.19 3.67 -14.12
N ARG A 38 3.27 3.94 -14.88
CA ARG A 38 4.64 3.65 -14.44
C ARG A 38 5.08 4.54 -13.27
N GLY A 39 4.58 5.78 -13.21
CA GLY A 39 4.84 6.70 -12.10
C GLY A 39 3.91 6.51 -10.89
N TYR A 40 2.94 5.60 -10.97
CA TYR A 40 2.03 5.34 -9.86
C TYR A 40 2.76 4.62 -8.73
N LYS A 41 2.78 5.25 -7.55
CA LYS A 41 3.20 4.61 -6.30
C LYS A 41 1.98 4.10 -5.57
N ARG A 42 1.99 2.82 -5.18
CA ARG A 42 0.92 2.23 -4.37
C ARG A 42 0.84 2.90 -2.98
N PRO A 43 -0.31 2.84 -2.30
CA PRO A 43 -0.43 3.25 -0.90
C PRO A 43 0.56 2.47 -0.02
N ASP A 44 1.11 3.14 0.99
CA ASP A 44 1.98 2.52 1.99
C ASP A 44 1.15 1.98 3.16
N PHE A 45 0.62 0.77 2.99
CA PHE A 45 -0.26 0.14 3.97
C PHE A 45 0.46 -0.20 5.28
N ASN A 46 1.75 -0.52 5.22
CA ASN A 46 2.57 -0.77 6.39
C ASN A 46 2.59 0.49 7.28
N ARG A 47 2.93 1.65 6.69
CA ARG A 47 2.95 2.91 7.40
C ARG A 47 1.58 3.30 7.95
N MET A 48 0.50 3.08 7.19
CA MET A 48 -0.86 3.33 7.68
C MET A 48 -1.22 2.47 8.89
N ILE A 49 -0.84 1.19 8.91
CA ILE A 49 -1.11 0.31 10.05
C ILE A 49 -0.28 0.73 11.27
N LEU A 50 0.98 1.16 11.08
CA LEU A 50 1.81 1.72 12.16
C LEU A 50 1.19 2.99 12.74
N ASP A 51 0.69 3.87 11.88
CA ASP A 51 0.02 5.11 12.27
C ASP A 51 -1.26 4.82 13.10
N LEU A 52 -2.07 3.87 12.66
CA LEU A 52 -3.24 3.40 13.41
C LEU A 52 -2.83 2.78 14.76
N GLY A 53 -1.73 2.01 14.79
CA GLY A 53 -1.17 1.45 16.02
C GLY A 53 -0.86 2.51 17.08
N ARG A 54 -0.29 3.66 16.66
CA ARG A 54 -0.04 4.81 17.55
C ARG A 54 -1.33 5.42 18.10
N LEU A 55 -2.41 5.37 17.33
CA LEU A 55 -3.77 5.76 17.74
C LEU A 55 -4.50 4.67 18.55
N LYS A 56 -3.78 3.66 19.07
CA LYS A 56 -4.30 2.55 19.89
C LYS A 56 -5.25 1.60 19.15
N TRP A 57 -5.15 1.53 17.83
CA TRP A 57 -5.76 0.47 17.04
C TRP A 57 -4.89 -0.79 17.06
N THR A 58 -5.48 -1.93 17.38
CA THR A 58 -4.82 -3.24 17.27
C THR A 58 -5.15 -3.86 15.92
N HIS A 59 -4.35 -4.84 15.47
CA HIS A 59 -4.68 -5.59 14.26
C HIS A 59 -6.07 -6.25 14.32
N GLU A 60 -6.51 -6.65 15.51
CA GLU A 60 -7.85 -7.20 15.76
C GLU A 60 -8.94 -6.14 15.57
N LYS A 61 -8.80 -4.96 16.17
CA LYS A 61 -9.76 -3.86 15.97
C LYS A 61 -9.86 -3.43 14.52
N ILE A 62 -8.72 -3.40 13.82
CA ILE A 62 -8.69 -3.11 12.39
C ILE A 62 -9.41 -4.21 11.60
N ALA A 63 -9.16 -5.48 11.92
CA ALA A 63 -9.82 -6.59 11.24
C ALA A 63 -11.34 -6.65 11.50
N ASP A 64 -11.80 -6.23 12.68
CA ASP A 64 -13.22 -6.18 13.06
C ASP A 64 -14.03 -5.18 12.20
N VAL A 65 -13.41 -4.08 11.78
CA VAL A 65 -14.06 -3.02 11.00
C VAL A 65 -13.80 -3.11 9.48
N LEU A 66 -12.88 -3.97 9.06
CA LEU A 66 -12.55 -4.18 7.65
C LEU A 66 -13.20 -5.47 7.12
N PRO A 67 -13.44 -5.58 5.80
CA PRO A 67 -13.97 -6.80 5.18
C PRO A 67 -12.89 -7.90 5.07
N VAL A 68 -12.29 -8.30 6.20
CA VAL A 68 -11.24 -9.33 6.28
C VAL A 68 -11.58 -10.43 7.28
N SER A 69 -11.01 -11.61 7.05
CA SER A 69 -11.31 -12.80 7.83
C SER A 69 -10.70 -12.79 9.24
N SER A 70 -9.57 -12.10 9.44
CA SER A 70 -8.82 -12.16 10.70
C SER A 70 -7.73 -11.08 10.82
N ALA A 71 -7.28 -10.86 12.06
CA ALA A 71 -6.13 -10.02 12.39
C ALA A 71 -4.81 -10.47 11.72
N SER A 72 -4.69 -11.76 11.36
CA SER A 72 -3.50 -12.26 10.65
C SER A 72 -3.35 -11.61 9.27
N THR A 73 -4.45 -11.34 8.57
CA THR A 73 -4.44 -10.62 7.28
C THR A 73 -3.90 -9.20 7.43
N VAL A 74 -4.31 -8.48 8.48
CA VAL A 74 -3.79 -7.14 8.79
C VAL A 74 -2.30 -7.22 9.15
N SER A 75 -1.92 -8.23 9.91
CA SER A 75 -0.52 -8.48 10.29
C SER A 75 0.37 -8.79 9.08
N GLU A 76 -0.14 -9.47 8.06
CA GLU A 76 0.58 -9.68 6.79
C GLU A 76 0.84 -8.36 6.07
N TRP A 77 -0.13 -7.46 6.02
CA TRP A 77 0.02 -6.13 5.40
C TRP A 77 1.02 -5.25 6.16
N ALA A 78 1.02 -5.33 7.49
CA ALA A 78 2.02 -4.69 8.33
C ALA A 78 3.46 -5.18 8.07
N ARG A 79 3.63 -6.36 7.46
CA ARG A 79 4.94 -6.89 7.02
C ARG A 79 5.24 -6.65 5.54
N GLY A 80 4.44 -5.82 4.86
CA GLY A 80 4.61 -5.48 3.45
C GLY A 80 3.72 -6.30 2.50
N GLY A 81 2.80 -7.10 3.03
CA GLY A 81 1.72 -7.72 2.26
C GLY A 81 0.85 -6.67 1.57
N ILE A 82 0.30 -7.01 0.40
CA ILE A 82 -0.52 -6.09 -0.40
C ILE A 82 -1.97 -6.55 -0.30
N PRO A 83 -2.89 -5.73 0.26
CA PRO A 83 -4.31 -6.03 0.23
C PRO A 83 -4.84 -6.08 -1.21
N ASN A 84 -5.97 -6.75 -1.40
CA ASN A 84 -6.76 -6.57 -2.63
C ASN A 84 -7.32 -5.13 -2.67
N TYR A 85 -7.97 -4.76 -3.78
CA TYR A 85 -8.48 -3.40 -3.96
C TYR A 85 -9.47 -2.99 -2.86
N ASP A 86 -10.49 -3.82 -2.60
CA ASP A 86 -11.57 -3.49 -1.66
C ASP A 86 -11.05 -3.32 -0.23
N ASN A 87 -10.19 -4.24 0.21
CA ASN A 87 -9.60 -4.19 1.54
C ASN A 87 -8.61 -3.03 1.69
N GLY A 88 -7.87 -2.74 0.63
CA GLY A 88 -6.94 -1.61 0.59
C GLY A 88 -7.66 -0.27 0.65
N ASP A 89 -8.76 -0.13 -0.08
CA ASP A 89 -9.60 1.08 -0.08
C ASP A 89 -10.24 1.29 1.30
N ALA A 90 -10.79 0.23 1.90
CA ALA A 90 -11.35 0.29 3.25
C ALA A 90 -10.31 0.68 4.32
N LEU A 91 -9.08 0.15 4.22
CA LEU A 91 -7.99 0.53 5.13
C LEU A 91 -7.56 2.00 4.96
N ILE A 92 -7.53 2.51 3.72
CA ILE A 92 -7.22 3.92 3.45
C ILE A 92 -8.29 4.83 4.06
N GLU A 93 -9.56 4.49 3.91
CA GLU A 93 -10.66 5.27 4.47
C GLU A 93 -10.64 5.28 6.01
N LEU A 94 -10.39 4.13 6.65
CA LEU A 94 -10.17 4.05 8.09
C LEU A 94 -9.01 4.94 8.53
N TRP A 95 -7.86 4.85 7.85
CA TRP A 95 -6.71 5.68 8.19
C TRP A 95 -7.01 7.18 8.02
N ARG A 96 -7.76 7.58 6.99
CA ARG A 96 -8.18 8.96 6.77
C ARG A 96 -9.11 9.47 7.86
N SER A 97 -10.08 8.66 8.29
CA SER A 97 -11.02 9.06 9.34
C SER A 97 -10.31 9.27 10.67
N GLU A 98 -9.35 8.40 11.00
CA GLU A 98 -8.60 8.46 12.26
C GLU A 98 -7.53 9.56 12.28
N THR A 99 -6.87 9.81 11.16
CA THR A 99 -5.80 10.83 11.08
C THR A 99 -6.28 12.22 10.66
N GLY A 100 -7.43 12.32 9.99
CA GLY A 100 -7.92 13.55 9.36
C GLY A 100 -7.14 13.99 8.12
N ILE A 101 -6.19 13.18 7.64
CA ILE A 101 -5.30 13.54 6.53
C ILE A 101 -5.88 13.04 5.21
N GLN A 102 -6.14 13.94 4.24
CA GLN A 102 -6.69 13.51 2.95
C GLN A 102 -5.68 12.78 2.04
N ARG A 103 -4.40 13.20 2.07
CA ARG A 103 -3.32 12.60 1.28
C ARG A 103 -2.64 11.49 2.08
N PHE A 104 -2.93 10.25 1.73
CA PHE A 104 -2.30 9.10 2.36
C PHE A 104 -0.84 8.89 1.89
N PRO A 105 0.02 8.28 2.71
CA PRO A 105 1.41 7.95 2.32
C PRO A 105 1.44 6.93 1.18
N ARG A 106 2.43 7.07 0.30
CA ARG A 106 2.71 6.10 -0.77
C ARG A 106 4.06 5.43 -0.54
N ASP A 107 4.18 4.22 -1.08
CA ASP A 107 5.38 3.41 -0.95
C ASP A 107 6.62 4.15 -1.44
N GLY A 108 7.70 4.10 -0.67
CA GLY A 108 8.93 4.85 -0.93
C GLY A 108 8.83 6.38 -0.76
N GLU A 109 7.80 6.89 -0.07
CA GLU A 109 7.71 8.31 0.34
C GLU A 109 8.08 8.53 1.81
N TRP A 110 8.63 7.52 2.51
CA TRP A 110 8.99 7.62 3.93
C TRP A 110 9.88 8.83 4.25
N ALA A 111 10.90 9.08 3.41
CA ALA A 111 11.83 10.18 3.62
C ALA A 111 11.31 11.54 3.10
N THR A 112 10.38 11.54 2.14
CA THR A 112 10.00 12.76 1.39
C THR A 112 8.64 13.32 1.76
N TYR A 113 7.76 12.51 2.36
CA TYR A 113 6.45 12.95 2.85
C TYR A 113 6.31 12.69 4.35
N LYS A 114 6.36 13.80 5.10
CA LYS A 114 6.15 13.85 6.55
C LYS A 114 4.82 14.55 6.85
N TYR A 115 4.10 14.03 7.84
CA TYR A 115 2.83 14.58 8.31
C TYR A 115 2.70 14.28 9.81
N LYS A 116 1.89 15.08 10.51
CA LYS A 116 1.63 14.90 11.95
C LYS A 116 0.33 14.13 12.14
N ILE A 117 0.31 13.22 13.09
CA ILE A 117 -0.85 12.37 13.40
C ILE A 117 -1.23 12.65 14.85
N GLY A 118 -2.34 13.36 15.07
CA GLY A 118 -2.78 13.73 16.42
C GLY A 118 -1.71 14.51 17.21
N GLN A 119 -1.86 14.56 18.54
CA GLN A 119 -0.92 15.22 19.46
C GLN A 119 0.34 14.39 19.78
N LEU A 120 0.50 13.19 19.21
CA LEU A 120 1.69 12.35 19.46
C LEU A 120 2.73 12.58 18.36
N ASP A 121 3.87 13.14 18.75
CA ASP A 121 4.97 13.44 17.84
C ASP A 121 5.57 12.13 17.31
N MET A 122 5.59 11.98 15.99
CA MET A 122 5.97 10.75 15.28
C MET A 122 7.46 10.39 15.46
N PHE A 123 8.22 11.23 16.17
CA PHE A 123 9.67 11.18 16.32
C PHE A 123 10.18 11.19 17.77
N ASP A 124 9.32 11.40 18.78
CA ASP A 124 9.76 11.35 20.19
C ASP A 124 9.83 9.90 20.71
N ASP A 125 8.95 9.01 20.23
CA ASP A 125 8.83 7.63 20.71
C ASP A 125 9.76 6.61 20.00
N TRP A 126 10.54 7.02 18.98
CA TRP A 126 11.41 6.09 18.26
C TRP A 126 12.69 5.75 19.04
N ASP A 127 13.14 6.66 19.91
CA ASP A 127 14.29 6.43 20.82
C ASP A 127 13.96 5.40 21.93
N GLU A 128 12.67 5.12 22.21
CA GLU A 128 12.26 4.13 23.23
C GLU A 128 12.24 2.68 22.71
N LEU A 129 12.15 2.44 21.40
CA LEU A 129 12.10 1.08 20.84
C LEU A 129 13.49 0.44 20.67
N ASP A 130 14.56 1.23 20.53
CA ASP A 130 15.93 0.71 20.48
C ASP A 130 16.34 0.05 21.82
N GLY A 131 15.79 0.53 22.95
CA GLY A 131 16.02 -0.07 24.27
C GLY A 131 15.36 -1.44 24.48
N VAL A 132 14.37 -1.82 23.66
CA VAL A 132 13.66 -3.11 23.78
C VAL A 132 14.36 -4.22 23.01
N ILE A 133 15.07 -3.89 21.93
CA ILE A 133 15.80 -4.87 21.12
C ILE A 133 17.08 -5.35 21.85
N GLU A 134 17.79 -4.46 22.56
CA GLU A 134 18.98 -4.83 23.35
C GLU A 134 18.68 -5.71 24.58
N GLN A 135 17.44 -5.74 25.07
CA GLN A 135 17.06 -6.57 26.22
C GLN A 135 16.76 -8.03 25.87
N LEU A 136 16.57 -8.37 24.59
CA LEU A 136 16.31 -9.76 24.16
C LEU A 136 17.58 -10.54 23.76
N ASP A 137 18.72 -9.86 23.60
CA ASP A 137 20.01 -10.49 23.31
C ASP A 137 20.84 -10.81 24.58
N ASN A 138 20.33 -10.43 25.76
CA ASN A 138 21.02 -10.60 27.06
C ASN A 138 20.27 -11.52 28.06
N SER A 139 19.30 -12.33 27.59
CA SER A 139 18.55 -13.29 28.44
C SER A 139 18.71 -14.74 27.99
#